data_AF-A0A7K8HE96-F1
#
_entry.id   AF-A0A7K8HE96-F1
#
_cell.length_a   1.000
_cell.length_b   1.000
_cell.length_c   1.000
_cell.angle_alpha   90.00
_cell.angle_beta   90.00
_cell.angle_gamma   90.00
#
_symmetry.space_group_name_H-M   'P 1'
#
loop_
_entity.id
_entity.type
_entity.pdbx_description
1 polymer ?
#
loop_
_entity_poly.entity_id
_entity_poly.type
_entity_poly.pdbx_seq_one_letter_code
_entity_poly.pdbx_strand_id
1 'polypeptide(L)'
;EFREFRILRHSIPPFIPLERLSREFLPSDLRGFLDALFQHLNAFVGRRRQLEQFQEEFSEWLEGIPQRNSLCNLLSFRCRIPGKSGNS
;
A
#
# COMPACT_ATOMS: atom_id res chain seq x y z
N GLU A 1 -33.07 -14.83 -12.71
CA GLU A 1 -32.81 -13.48 -13.25
C GLU A 1 -31.32 -13.20 -13.04
N PHE A 2 -30.53 -13.05 -14.11
CA PHE A 2 -29.09 -12.78 -13.98
C PHE A 2 -28.89 -11.29 -13.71
N ARG A 3 -28.43 -10.93 -12.49
CA ARG A 3 -28.06 -9.55 -12.17
C ARG A 3 -26.66 -9.26 -12.70
N GLU A 4 -26.58 -8.38 -13.69
CA GLU A 4 -25.31 -7.87 -14.19
C GLU A 4 -24.87 -6.69 -13.32
N PHE A 5 -23.71 -6.81 -12.67
CA PHE A 5 -23.11 -5.73 -11.89
C PHE A 5 -22.15 -4.92 -12.76
N ARG A 6 -22.32 -3.59 -12.78
CA ARG A 6 -21.43 -2.66 -13.48
C ARG A 6 -20.95 -1.57 -12.55
N ILE A 7 -19.68 -1.22 -12.66
CA ILE A 7 -19.09 -0.10 -11.92
C ILE A 7 -19.43 1.18 -12.70
N LEU A 8 -20.26 2.03 -12.11
CA LEU A 8 -20.60 3.33 -12.70
C LEU A 8 -19.62 4.44 -12.30
N ARG A 9 -19.17 4.40 -11.04
CA ARG A 9 -18.25 5.38 -10.46
C ARG A 9 -17.51 4.75 -9.29
N HIS A 10 -16.25 5.15 -9.08
CA HIS A 10 -15.48 4.76 -7.91
C HIS A 10 -14.46 5.84 -7.53
N SER A 11 -13.94 5.73 -6.31
CA SER A 11 -12.79 6.50 -5.79
C SER A 11 -11.59 5.60 -5.45
N ILE A 12 -11.61 4.36 -5.95
CA ILE A 12 -10.54 3.38 -5.71
C ILE A 12 -9.22 3.88 -6.31
N PRO A 13 -8.10 3.80 -5.58
CA PRO A 13 -6.80 4.22 -6.07
C PRO A 13 -6.39 3.50 -7.36
N PRO A 14 -5.72 4.19 -8.32
CA PRO A 14 -5.42 3.67 -9.66
C PRO A 14 -4.43 2.50 -9.68
N PHE A 15 -3.76 2.23 -8.56
CA PHE A 15 -2.85 1.09 -8.43
C PHE A 15 -3.57 -0.23 -8.13
N ILE A 16 -4.85 -0.19 -7.76
CA ILE A 16 -5.67 -1.40 -7.59
C ILE A 16 -6.21 -1.77 -8.98
N PRO A 17 -6.02 -3.02 -9.45
CA PRO A 17 -6.38 -3.43 -10.81
C PRO A 17 -7.90 -3.65 -10.94
N LEU A 18 -8.69 -2.61 -10.73
CA LEU A 18 -10.15 -2.67 -10.59
C LEU A 18 -10.83 -3.25 -11.83
N GLU A 19 -10.37 -2.89 -13.04
CA GLU A 19 -10.91 -3.38 -14.31
C GLU A 19 -10.64 -4.87 -14.52
N ARG A 20 -9.57 -5.41 -13.92
CA ARG A 20 -9.28 -6.84 -13.97
C ARG A 20 -10.16 -7.58 -12.98
N LEU A 21 -10.21 -7.11 -11.73
CA LEU A 21 -11.05 -7.69 -10.68
C LEU A 21 -12.53 -7.68 -11.08
N SER A 22 -13.00 -6.59 -11.70
CA SER A 22 -14.39 -6.47 -12.10
C SER A 22 -14.78 -7.48 -13.18
N ARG A 23 -13.92 -7.67 -14.19
CA ARG A 23 -14.11 -8.67 -15.25
C ARG A 23 -14.07 -10.11 -14.73
N GLU A 24 -13.22 -10.37 -13.75
CA GLU A 24 -13.02 -11.71 -13.19
C GLU A 24 -14.17 -12.14 -12.26
N PHE A 25 -14.63 -11.22 -11.39
CA PHE A 25 -15.52 -11.59 -10.28
C PHE A 25 -16.95 -11.06 -10.39
N LEU A 26 -17.21 -9.85 -10.91
CA LEU A 26 -18.57 -9.28 -10.90
C LEU A 26 -19.65 -10.08 -11.64
N PRO A 27 -19.36 -10.83 -12.72
CA PRO A 27 -20.40 -11.60 -13.42
C PRO A 27 -21.04 -12.71 -12.58
N SER A 28 -20.30 -13.29 -11.63
CA SER A 28 -20.72 -14.53 -10.93
C SER A 28 -20.43 -14.53 -9.43
N ASP A 29 -19.51 -13.70 -8.95
CA ASP A 29 -19.04 -13.70 -7.57
C ASP A 29 -18.76 -12.27 -7.07
N LEU A 30 -19.83 -11.54 -6.78
CA LEU A 30 -19.74 -10.21 -6.16
C LEU A 30 -18.96 -10.25 -4.83
N ARG A 31 -19.03 -11.35 -4.08
CA ARG A 31 -18.34 -11.47 -2.80
C ARG A 31 -16.83 -11.56 -3.01
N GLY A 32 -16.38 -12.44 -3.91
CA GLY A 32 -14.97 -12.54 -4.29
C GLY A 32 -14.41 -11.23 -4.82
N PHE A 33 -15.19 -10.47 -5.59
CA PHE A 33 -14.81 -9.11 -6.01
C PHE A 33 -14.53 -8.20 -4.81
N LEU A 34 -15.47 -8.14 -3.86
CA LEU A 34 -15.35 -7.28 -2.67
C LEU A 34 -14.21 -7.73 -1.76
N ASP A 35 -14.02 -9.04 -1.59
CA ASP A 35 -12.94 -9.60 -0.78
C ASP A 35 -11.56 -9.27 -1.37
N ALA A 36 -11.39 -9.43 -2.69
CA ALA A 36 -10.15 -9.06 -3.38
C ALA A 36 -9.87 -7.55 -3.27
N LEU A 37 -10.89 -6.72 -3.47
CA LEU A 37 -10.77 -5.27 -3.32
C LEU A 37 -10.39 -4.88 -1.88
N PHE A 38 -11.02 -5.51 -0.89
CA PHE A 38 -10.74 -5.29 0.53
C PHE A 38 -9.30 -5.64 0.88
N GLN A 39 -8.79 -6.77 0.38
CA GLN A 39 -7.40 -7.16 0.58
C GLN A 39 -6.41 -6.12 0.02
N HIS A 40 -6.65 -5.60 -1.18
CA HIS A 40 -5.78 -4.57 -1.77
C HIS A 40 -5.78 -3.27 -0.95
N LEU A 41 -6.95 -2.82 -0.50
CA LEU A 41 -7.09 -1.61 0.31
C LEU A 41 -6.42 -1.78 1.67
N ASN A 42 -6.62 -2.91 2.34
CA ASN A 42 -6.00 -3.18 3.62
C ASN A 42 -4.48 -3.35 3.52
N ALA A 43 -3.98 -4.00 2.47
CA ALA A 43 -2.55 -4.11 2.24
C ALA A 43 -1.92 -2.71 2.06
N PHE A 44 -2.60 -1.80 1.38
CA PHE A 44 -2.14 -0.42 1.23
C PHE A 44 -2.11 0.33 2.58
N VAL A 45 -3.21 0.30 3.33
CA VAL A 45 -3.28 0.96 4.65
C VAL A 45 -2.28 0.35 5.63
N GLY A 46 -2.12 -0.98 5.61
CA GLY A 46 -1.15 -1.70 6.42
C GLY A 46 0.29 -1.26 6.14
N ARG A 47 0.69 -1.22 4.87
CA ARG A 47 2.02 -0.69 4.50
C ARG A 47 2.22 0.75 4.94
N ARG A 48 1.21 1.61 4.76
CA ARG A 48 1.28 3.01 5.19
C ARG A 48 1.51 3.11 6.71
N ARG A 49 0.79 2.32 7.50
CA ARG A 49 0.94 2.29 8.97
C ARG A 49 2.30 1.75 9.39
N GLN A 50 2.79 0.69 8.75
CA GLN A 50 4.14 0.15 9.00
C GLN A 50 5.23 1.20 8.76
N LEU A 51 5.09 2.01 7.71
CA LEU A 51 6.04 3.10 7.42
C LEU A 51 5.99 4.22 8.47
N GLU A 52 4.81 4.53 9.02
CA GLU A 52 4.65 5.50 10.11
C GLU A 52 5.32 4.97 11.39
N GLN A 53 5.03 3.73 11.76
CA GLN A 53 5.64 3.07 12.92
C GLN A 53 7.17 2.98 12.79
N PHE A 54 7.67 2.62 11.61
CA PHE A 54 9.11 2.61 11.35
C PHE A 54 9.76 3.98 11.58
N GLN A 55 9.10 5.07 11.18
CA GLN A 55 9.59 6.42 11.42
C GLN A 55 9.56 6.81 12.90
N GLU A 56 8.51 6.42 13.61
CA GLU A 56 8.35 6.67 15.05
C GLU A 56 9.43 5.91 15.85
N GLU A 57 9.55 4.59 15.62
CA GLU A 57 10.42 3.68 16.38
C GLU A 57 11.92 3.89 16.11
N PHE A 58 12.31 4.26 14.89
CA PHE A 58 13.71 4.38 14.49
C PHE A 58 14.16 5.82 14.25
N SER A 59 13.39 6.81 14.71
CA SER A 59 13.65 8.25 14.50
C SER A 59 15.07 8.69 14.84
N GLU A 60 15.68 8.16 15.90
CA GLU A 60 17.06 8.49 16.32
C GLU A 60 18.13 8.04 15.32
N TRP A 61 17.87 6.92 14.64
CA TRP A 61 18.77 6.28 13.68
C TRP A 61 18.60 6.85 12.28
N LEU A 62 17.42 7.36 11.95
CA LEU A 62 17.10 7.85 10.61
C LEU A 62 17.71 9.23 10.34
N GLU A 63 18.27 9.38 9.13
CA GLU A 63 18.78 10.65 8.62
C GLU A 63 17.77 11.30 7.67
N GLY A 64 17.02 12.27 8.19
CA GLY A 64 15.99 12.98 7.44
C GLY A 64 14.70 12.17 7.30
N ILE A 65 13.81 12.62 6.41
CA ILE A 65 12.48 12.01 6.22
C ILE A 65 12.57 10.87 5.20
N PRO A 66 12.22 9.62 5.57
CA PRO A 66 12.15 8.51 4.63
C PRO A 66 11.23 8.81 3.45
N GLN A 67 11.69 8.50 2.24
CA GLN A 67 10.94 8.69 1.01
C GLN A 67 10.17 7.42 0.68
N ARG A 68 8.92 7.59 0.24
CA ARG A 68 8.05 6.48 -0.16
C ARG A 68 7.38 6.79 -1.48
N ASN A 69 7.07 5.75 -2.25
CA ASN A 69 6.18 5.90 -3.39
C ASN A 69 4.71 5.94 -2.98
N SER A 70 3.82 6.29 -3.92
CA SER A 70 2.37 6.39 -3.67
C SER A 70 1.72 5.09 -3.19
N LEU A 71 2.35 3.94 -3.44
CA LEU A 71 1.90 2.60 -3.06
C LEU A 71 2.37 2.15 -1.67
N CYS A 72 3.27 2.92 -1.05
CA CYS A 72 3.97 2.56 0.18
C CYS A 72 4.64 1.17 0.12
N ASN A 73 5.00 0.69 -1.07
CA ASN A 73 5.67 -0.62 -1.25
C ASN A 73 7.16 -0.49 -1.54
N LEU A 74 7.65 0.74 -1.73
CA LEU A 74 9.07 1.07 -1.82
C LEU A 74 9.39 2.16 -0.80
N LEU A 75 10.42 1.93 0.00
CA LEU A 75 10.89 2.82 1.05
C LEU A 75 12.39 3.06 0.86
N SER A 76 12.79 4.34 0.80
CA SER A 76 14.18 4.77 0.72
C SER A 76 14.50 5.65 1.92
N PHE A 77 15.54 5.29 2.67
CA PHE A 77 15.96 6.00 3.88
C PHE A 77 17.47 5.92 4.04
N ARG A 78 18.00 6.80 4.90
CA ARG A 78 19.40 6.78 5.33
C ARG A 78 19.42 6.56 6.84
N CYS A 79 20.42 5.82 7.32
CA CYS A 79 20.62 5.57 8.73
C CYS A 79 22.01 6.02 9.18
N ARG A 80 22.08 6.58 10.38
CA ARG A 80 23.33 6.74 11.12
C ARG A 80 23.78 5.38 11.61
N ILE A 81 24.99 4.99 11.26
CA ILE A 81 25.62 3.81 11.84
C ILE A 81 26.52 4.31 12.99
N PRO A 82 26.17 4.04 14.26
CA PRO A 82 27.06 4.36 15.37
C PRO A 82 28.31 3.49 15.25
N GLY A 83 29.46 4.09 14.95
CA GLY A 83 30.73 3.36 14.91
C GLY A 83 31.83 3.84 13.96
N LYS A 84 31.64 4.84 13.10
CA LYS A 84 32.77 5.48 12.41
C LYS A 84 33.18 6.78 13.10
N SER A 85 33.84 6.63 14.26
CA SER A 85 34.90 7.57 14.63
C SER A 85 36.06 7.37 13.64
N GLY A 86 35.90 7.88 12.42
CA GLY A 86 37.01 8.04 11.50
C GLY A 86 37.83 9.23 11.95
N ASN A 87 38.75 9.03 12.89
CA ASN A 87 39.93 9.87 12.95
C ASN A 87 40.65 9.69 11.60
N SER A 88 40.67 10.74 10.80
CA SER A 88 41.63 10.96 9.71
C SER A 88 41.89 12.44 9.64
#